data_AF-A0A960HRC8-F1
#
_entry.id   AF-A0A960HRC8-F1
#
_cell.length_a   1.000
_cell.length_b   1.000
_cell.length_c   1.000
_cell.angle_alpha   90.00
_cell.angle_beta   90.00
_cell.angle_gamma   90.00
#
_symmetry.space_group_name_H-M   'P 1'
#
loop_
_entity.id
_entity.type
_entity.pdbx_description
1 polymer ?
#
loop_
_entity_poly.entity_id
_entity_poly.type
_entity_poly.pdbx_seq_one_letter_code
_entity_poly.pdbx_strand_id
1 'polypeptide(L)'
;YRMTVGVLRTIAERPAPLNVPAFYWKLLRNEGLEPQLDACVRCGESEPETELVAFDLNEGGVQCRQCRTGTAISPGALGIMRDIFGGRLAQALALEESPFTHEVGGLATKALEHHIERHLKTIAMFERH
;
A
#
# COMPACT_ATOMS: atom_id res chain seq x y z
N TYR A 1 1.12 11.55 16.07
CA TYR A 1 2.23 12.52 16.23
C TYR A 1 3.62 11.91 16.01
N ARG A 2 4.06 10.92 16.80
CA ARG A 2 5.43 10.34 16.67
C ARG A 2 5.76 9.84 15.25
N MET A 3 4.82 9.14 14.61
CA MET A 3 4.98 8.69 13.22
C MET A 3 5.11 9.84 12.22
N THR A 4 4.34 10.91 12.40
CA THR A 4 4.39 12.11 11.54
C THR A 4 5.75 12.79 11.65
N VAL A 5 6.28 12.97 12.87
CA VAL A 5 7.63 13.52 13.05
C VAL A 5 8.69 12.58 12.47
N GLY A 6 8.51 11.26 12.66
CA GLY A 6 9.38 10.24 12.11
C GLY A 6 9.49 10.35 10.59
N VAL A 7 8.35 10.35 9.87
CA VAL A 7 8.36 10.43 8.40
C VAL A 7 8.94 11.75 7.89
N LEU A 8 8.64 12.89 8.54
CA LEU A 8 9.20 14.19 8.13
C LEU A 8 10.72 14.22 8.28
N ARG A 9 11.26 13.64 9.36
CA ARG A 9 12.71 13.50 9.55
C ARG A 9 13.31 12.59 8.49
N THR A 10 12.70 11.43 8.23
CA THR A 10 13.20 10.52 7.21
C THR A 10 13.22 11.18 5.83
N ILE A 11 12.18 11.94 5.45
CA ILE A 11 12.14 12.68 4.19
C ILE A 11 13.27 13.72 4.13
N ALA A 12 13.50 14.45 5.22
CA ALA A 12 14.56 15.47 5.27
C ALA A 12 15.97 14.87 5.16
N GLU A 13 16.20 13.67 5.67
CA GLU A 13 17.50 13.00 5.64
C GLU A 13 17.70 12.16 4.37
N ARG A 14 16.67 11.44 3.93
CA ARG A 14 16.70 10.41 2.87
C ARG A 14 15.35 10.35 2.16
N PRO A 15 15.09 11.26 1.20
CA PRO A 15 13.87 11.22 0.42
C PRO A 15 13.84 9.95 -0.45
N ALA A 16 12.70 9.27 -0.43
CA ALA A 16 12.44 8.01 -1.10
C ALA A 16 10.97 7.96 -1.54
N PRO A 17 10.65 7.26 -2.65
CA PRO A 17 9.30 7.24 -3.21
C PRO A 17 8.24 6.70 -2.23
N LEU A 18 8.66 5.81 -1.31
CA LEU A 18 7.77 5.16 -0.36
C LEU A 18 7.64 5.86 1.01
N ASN A 19 8.32 6.98 1.27
CA ASN A 19 8.21 7.63 2.60
C ASN A 19 6.76 7.98 2.96
N VAL A 20 6.06 8.69 2.07
CA VAL A 20 4.67 9.12 2.29
C VAL A 20 3.70 7.93 2.14
N PRO A 21 3.78 7.08 1.10
CA PRO A 21 2.94 5.89 1.00
C PRO A 21 3.02 4.95 2.21
N ALA A 22 4.23 4.67 2.70
CA ALA A 22 4.40 3.81 3.87
C ALA A 22 3.85 4.46 5.13
N PHE A 23 3.93 5.79 5.25
CA PHE A 23 3.28 6.52 6.34
C PHE A 23 1.76 6.38 6.28
N TYR A 24 1.12 6.51 5.10
CA TYR A 24 -0.32 6.29 4.95
C TYR A 24 -0.73 4.88 5.34
N TRP A 25 -0.01 3.86 4.86
CA TRP A 25 -0.29 2.47 5.24
C TRP A 25 -0.14 2.21 6.74
N LYS A 26 0.91 2.76 7.36
CA LYS A 26 1.10 2.63 8.81
C LYS A 26 0.05 3.40 9.60
N LEU A 27 -0.42 4.54 9.09
CA LEU A 27 -1.52 5.29 9.69
C LEU A 27 -2.80 4.45 9.67
N LEU A 28 -3.15 3.88 8.51
CA LEU A 28 -4.32 3.01 8.38
C LEU A 28 -4.25 1.80 9.33
N ARG A 29 -3.08 1.14 9.45
CA ARG A 29 -2.88 0.07 10.45
C ARG A 29 -3.12 0.55 11.87
N ASN A 30 -2.65 1.75 12.24
CA ASN A 30 -2.87 2.30 13.58
C ASN A 30 -4.36 2.50 13.88
N GLU A 31 -5.17 2.77 12.85
CA GLU A 31 -6.63 2.88 12.95
C GLU A 31 -7.37 1.53 12.82
N GLY A 32 -6.63 0.40 12.79
CA GLY A 32 -7.23 -0.94 12.67
C GLY A 32 -7.62 -1.34 11.24
N LEU A 33 -7.12 -0.62 10.23
CA LEU A 33 -7.44 -0.82 8.81
C LEU A 33 -6.25 -1.47 8.06
N GLU A 34 -5.59 -2.42 8.71
CA GLU A 34 -4.51 -3.20 8.08
C GLU A 34 -5.10 -4.19 7.07
N PRO A 35 -4.66 -4.18 5.80
CA PRO A 35 -5.22 -5.08 4.80
C PRO A 35 -4.67 -6.50 4.94
N GLN A 36 -5.48 -7.50 4.54
CA GLN A 36 -5.02 -8.88 4.35
C GLN A 36 -4.23 -9.00 3.05
N LEU A 37 -3.00 -9.53 3.12
CA LEU A 37 -2.06 -9.61 1.99
C LEU A 37 -1.57 -11.02 1.68
N ASP A 38 -1.88 -12.00 2.53
CA ASP A 38 -1.29 -13.34 2.46
C ASP A 38 -2.27 -14.41 1.98
N ALA A 39 -3.57 -14.13 2.06
CA ALA A 39 -4.64 -15.00 1.57
C ALA A 39 -5.75 -14.18 0.91
N CYS A 40 -6.44 -14.79 -0.05
CA CYS A 40 -7.60 -14.19 -0.71
C CYS A 40 -8.69 -13.89 0.33
N VAL A 41 -9.11 -12.63 0.45
CA VAL A 41 -10.14 -12.21 1.44
C VAL A 41 -11.51 -12.88 1.24
N ARG A 42 -11.77 -13.45 0.06
CA ARG A 42 -13.05 -14.12 -0.24
C ARG A 42 -13.03 -15.64 -0.04
N CYS A 43 -12.07 -16.34 -0.63
CA CYS A 43 -12.02 -17.81 -0.56
C CYS A 43 -11.02 -18.35 0.48
N GLY A 44 -10.12 -17.52 1.00
CA GLY A 44 -9.11 -17.92 1.98
C GLY A 44 -7.90 -18.65 1.39
N GLU A 45 -7.87 -18.95 0.09
CA GLU A 45 -6.70 -19.57 -0.57
C GLU A 45 -5.50 -18.61 -0.60
N SER A 46 -4.30 -19.16 -0.45
CA SER A 46 -3.01 -18.46 -0.44
C SER A 46 -2.09 -18.98 -1.54
N GLU A 47 -0.92 -18.37 -1.68
CA GLU A 47 0.15 -18.90 -2.53
C GLU A 47 0.80 -20.14 -1.87
N PRO A 48 1.18 -21.19 -2.64
CA PRO A 48 1.18 -21.28 -4.10
C PRO A 48 -0.12 -21.82 -4.74
N GLU A 49 -1.14 -22.16 -3.94
CA GLU A 49 -2.38 -22.76 -4.44
C GLU A 49 -3.14 -21.82 -5.39
N THR A 50 -3.07 -20.50 -5.14
CA THR A 50 -3.69 -19.47 -5.97
C THR A 50 -2.79 -18.25 -6.09
N GLU A 51 -2.86 -17.55 -7.23
CA GLU A 51 -2.16 -16.28 -7.43
C GLU A 51 -3.05 -15.12 -6.95
N LEU A 52 -2.50 -14.26 -6.10
CA LEU A 52 -3.14 -13.05 -5.62
C LEU A 52 -2.87 -11.90 -6.60
N VAL A 53 -3.91 -11.52 -7.36
CA VAL A 53 -3.78 -10.66 -8.55
C VAL A 53 -4.55 -9.35 -8.46
N ALA A 54 -5.35 -9.16 -7.42
CA ALA A 54 -6.12 -7.94 -7.21
C ALA A 54 -6.11 -7.51 -5.75
N PHE A 55 -6.36 -6.23 -5.52
CA PHE A 55 -6.55 -5.61 -4.21
C PHE A 55 -7.90 -4.88 -4.20
N ASP A 56 -8.76 -5.25 -3.27
CA ASP A 56 -10.08 -4.63 -3.09
C ASP A 56 -10.09 -3.83 -1.80
N LEU A 57 -10.35 -2.53 -1.94
CA LEU A 57 -10.38 -1.58 -0.83
C LEU A 57 -11.59 -1.80 0.09
N ASN A 58 -12.72 -2.22 -0.46
CA ASN A 58 -13.95 -2.43 0.32
C ASN A 58 -13.87 -3.72 1.14
N GLU A 59 -13.27 -4.77 0.56
CA GLU A 59 -13.05 -6.06 1.23
C GLU A 59 -11.78 -6.06 2.10
N GLY A 60 -10.96 -5.01 2.00
CA GLY A 60 -9.79 -4.80 2.86
C GLY A 60 -8.63 -5.76 2.58
N GLY A 61 -8.41 -6.17 1.33
CA GLY A 61 -7.26 -7.02 1.05
C GLY A 61 -7.16 -7.60 -0.36
N VAL A 62 -6.24 -8.54 -0.50
CA VAL A 62 -5.91 -9.20 -1.77
C VAL A 62 -6.95 -10.24 -2.16
N GLN A 63 -7.10 -10.44 -3.47
CA GLN A 63 -8.03 -11.39 -4.06
C GLN A 63 -7.33 -12.21 -5.14
N CYS A 64 -7.68 -13.49 -5.19
CA CYS A 64 -7.22 -14.38 -6.25
C CYS A 64 -7.91 -14.10 -7.59
N ARG A 65 -7.41 -14.72 -8.66
CA ARG A 65 -7.94 -14.54 -10.02
C ARG A 65 -9.43 -14.89 -10.15
N GLN A 66 -9.92 -15.87 -9.40
CA GLN A 66 -11.32 -16.29 -9.44
C GLN A 66 -12.25 -15.33 -8.67
N CYS A 67 -11.77 -14.75 -7.57
CA CYS A 67 -12.57 -13.91 -6.69
C CYS A 67 -12.47 -12.41 -7.01
N ARG A 68 -11.58 -11.99 -7.90
CA ARG A 68 -11.22 -10.58 -8.09
C ARG A 68 -12.41 -9.67 -8.47
N THR A 69 -12.58 -8.62 -7.69
CA THR A 69 -13.48 -7.47 -7.92
C THR A 69 -12.72 -6.14 -7.82
N GLY A 70 -11.58 -6.13 -7.13
CA GLY A 70 -10.73 -4.96 -6.93
C GLY A 70 -9.83 -4.60 -8.12
N THR A 71 -8.93 -3.65 -7.88
CA THR A 71 -7.93 -3.21 -8.87
C THR A 71 -6.84 -4.27 -8.98
N ALA A 72 -6.27 -4.45 -10.17
CA ALA A 72 -5.12 -5.34 -10.33
C ALA A 72 -3.96 -4.90 -9.42
N ILE A 73 -3.23 -5.85 -8.85
CA ILE A 73 -1.99 -5.60 -8.11
C ILE A 73 -0.89 -6.49 -8.69
N SER A 74 0.28 -5.92 -8.97
CA SER A 74 1.44 -6.71 -9.40
C SER A 74 2.06 -7.50 -8.24
N PRO A 75 2.71 -8.65 -8.52
CA PRO A 75 3.46 -9.38 -7.49
C PRO A 75 4.55 -8.54 -6.81
N GLY A 76 5.19 -7.63 -7.57
CA GLY A 76 6.19 -6.71 -7.04
C GLY A 76 5.61 -5.73 -6.02
N ALA A 77 4.48 -5.09 -6.35
CA ALA A 77 3.78 -4.20 -5.42
C ALA A 77 3.25 -4.93 -4.18
N LEU A 78 2.70 -6.14 -4.36
CA LEU A 78 2.27 -6.99 -3.25
C LEU A 78 3.44 -7.33 -2.31
N GLY A 79 4.61 -7.68 -2.87
CA GLY A 79 5.83 -7.92 -2.09
C GLY A 79 6.25 -6.71 -1.25
N ILE A 80 6.24 -5.51 -1.85
CA ILE A 80 6.55 -4.26 -1.14
C ILE A 80 5.53 -3.99 -0.02
N MET A 81 4.24 -4.20 -0.26
CA MET A 81 3.23 -4.05 0.79
C MET A 81 3.47 -5.03 1.94
N ARG A 82 3.78 -6.29 1.63
CA ARG A 82 4.17 -7.30 2.64
C ARG A 82 5.42 -6.88 3.41
N ASP A 83 6.40 -6.22 2.80
CA ASP A 83 7.57 -5.67 3.51
C ASP A 83 7.18 -4.54 4.47
N ILE A 84 6.30 -3.63 4.03
CA ILE A 84 5.80 -2.51 4.84
C ILE A 84 5.10 -3.04 6.09
N PHE A 85 4.19 -4.02 5.95
CA PHE A 85 3.41 -4.56 7.08
C PHE A 85 4.16 -5.62 7.91
N GLY A 86 5.01 -6.42 7.27
CA GLY A 86 5.74 -7.55 7.84
C GLY A 86 7.07 -7.21 8.55
N GLY A 87 7.27 -5.95 8.93
CA GLY A 87 8.43 -5.53 9.75
C GLY A 87 9.71 -5.23 8.95
N ARG A 88 9.66 -5.23 7.62
CA ARG A 88 10.79 -4.92 6.73
C ARG A 88 10.71 -3.51 6.13
N LEU A 89 10.11 -2.57 6.88
CA LEU A 89 9.90 -1.20 6.42
C LEU A 89 11.20 -0.51 5.96
N ALA A 90 12.33 -0.74 6.63
CA ALA A 90 13.61 -0.16 6.23
C ALA A 90 14.06 -0.63 4.83
N GLN A 91 13.73 -1.87 4.45
CA GLN A 91 14.05 -2.42 3.13
C GLN A 91 13.14 -1.81 2.06
N ALA A 92 11.84 -1.71 2.35
CA ALA A 92 10.90 -1.02 1.46
C ALA A 92 11.31 0.44 1.22
N LEU A 93 11.71 1.17 2.27
CA LEU A 93 12.15 2.56 2.14
C LEU A 93 13.51 2.74 1.43
N ALA A 94 14.30 1.68 1.26
CA ALA A 94 15.55 1.71 0.51
C ALA A 94 15.35 1.47 -1.00
N LEU A 95 14.12 1.17 -1.44
CA LEU A 95 13.81 0.95 -2.84
C LEU A 95 13.86 2.26 -3.63
N GLU A 96 14.45 2.19 -4.82
CA GLU A 96 14.42 3.27 -5.80
C GLU A 96 13.04 3.37 -6.48
N GLU A 97 12.85 4.46 -7.22
CA GLU A 97 11.64 4.68 -8.01
C GLU A 97 11.48 3.58 -9.08
N SER A 98 10.30 2.99 -9.14
CA SER A 98 9.97 1.89 -10.04
C SER A 98 8.46 1.78 -10.22
N PRO A 99 7.98 1.06 -11.25
CA PRO A 99 6.54 0.83 -11.42
C PRO A 99 5.85 0.26 -10.18
N PHE A 100 6.54 -0.59 -9.41
CA PHE A 100 6.01 -1.20 -8.19
C PHE A 100 5.90 -0.19 -7.03
N THR A 101 6.88 0.71 -6.88
CA THR A 101 6.79 1.75 -5.82
C THR A 101 5.71 2.77 -6.15
N HIS A 102 5.50 3.12 -7.42
CA HIS A 102 4.36 3.93 -7.86
C HIS A 102 3.02 3.25 -7.61
N GLU A 103 2.89 1.97 -7.94
CA GLU A 103 1.66 1.20 -7.73
C GLU A 103 1.27 1.15 -6.24
N VAL A 104 2.24 0.88 -5.36
CA VAL A 104 2.05 0.93 -3.90
C VAL A 104 1.65 2.33 -3.43
N GLY A 105 2.24 3.38 -3.99
CA GLY A 105 1.88 4.77 -3.71
C GLY A 105 0.45 5.12 -4.11
N GLY A 106 0.03 4.67 -5.30
CA GLY A 106 -1.33 4.83 -5.79
C GLY A 106 -2.36 4.10 -4.93
N LEU A 107 -2.07 2.85 -4.54
CA LEU A 107 -2.93 2.08 -3.62
C LEU A 107 -3.00 2.73 -2.23
N ALA A 108 -1.88 3.22 -1.69
CA ALA A 108 -1.85 3.89 -0.39
C ALA A 108 -2.74 5.14 -0.37
N THR A 109 -2.67 5.93 -1.44
CA THR A 109 -3.49 7.12 -1.63
C THR A 109 -4.96 6.76 -1.70
N LYS A 110 -5.33 5.82 -2.57
CA LYS A 110 -6.71 5.37 -2.73
C LYS A 110 -7.28 4.80 -1.43
N ALA A 111 -6.48 4.06 -0.66
CA ALA A 111 -6.88 3.54 0.64
C ALA A 111 -7.14 4.65 1.65
N LEU A 112 -6.26 5.64 1.73
CA LEU A 112 -6.49 6.77 2.60
C LEU A 112 -7.76 7.54 2.18
N GLU A 113 -7.92 7.84 0.90
CA GLU A 113 -9.11 8.53 0.36
C GLU A 113 -10.42 7.76 0.61
N HIS A 114 -10.39 6.43 0.45
CA HIS A 114 -11.52 5.55 0.71
C HIS A 114 -12.00 5.68 2.16
N HIS A 115 -11.08 5.69 3.14
CA HIS A 115 -11.44 5.76 4.55
C HIS A 115 -11.73 7.16 5.08
N ILE A 116 -11.23 8.22 4.43
CA ILE A 116 -11.59 9.61 4.80
C ILE A 116 -12.81 10.13 4.03
N GLU A 117 -13.38 9.34 3.12
CA GLU A 117 -14.50 9.67 2.22
C GLU A 117 -14.27 10.98 1.43
N ARG A 118 -13.01 11.33 1.14
CA ARG A 118 -12.61 12.60 0.52
C ARG A 118 -11.34 12.44 -0.31
N HIS A 119 -11.23 13.23 -1.37
CA HIS A 119 -10.02 13.28 -2.19
C HIS A 119 -8.92 14.20 -1.62
N LEU A 120 -7.67 13.79 -1.76
CA LEU A 120 -6.49 14.54 -1.38
C LEU A 120 -6.12 15.53 -2.50
N LYS A 121 -6.43 16.80 -2.27
CA LYS A 121 -6.21 17.90 -3.25
C LYS A 121 -4.75 18.04 -3.71
N THR A 122 -3.78 17.67 -2.87
CA THR A 122 -2.35 17.84 -3.15
C THR A 122 -1.80 16.76 -4.11
N ILE A 123 -2.43 15.59 -4.19
CA ILE A 123 -1.94 14.49 -5.04
C ILE A 123 -2.30 14.71 -6.51
N ALA A 124 -3.46 15.34 -6.77
CA ALA A 124 -3.87 15.79 -8.10
C ALA A 124 -2.89 16.77 -8.78
N MET A 125 -1.94 17.33 -8.03
CA MET A 125 -0.91 18.23 -8.56
C MET A 125 0.27 17.49 -9.20
N PHE A 126 0.55 16.24 -8.81
CA PHE A 126 1.70 15.45 -9.30
C PHE A 126 1.35 14.55 -10.50
N GLU A 127 0.08 14.22 -10.72
CA GLU A 127 -0.37 13.41 -11.88
C GLU A 127 -0.50 14.22 -13.18
N ARG A 128 -0.19 15.53 -13.15
CA ARG A 128 -0.40 16.44 -14.29
C ARG A 128 0.84 16.72 -15.13
N HIS A 129 2.01 16.14 -14.86
CA HIS A 129 3.26 16.44 -15.59
C HIS A 129 3.96 15.14 -15.99
#